data_AF-A0A8H7ZUZ2-F1
#
_entry.id   AF-A0A8H7ZUZ2-F1
#
_cell.length_a   1.000
_cell.length_b   1.000
_cell.length_c   1.000
_cell.angle_alpha   90.00
_cell.angle_beta   90.00
_cell.angle_gamma   90.00
#
_symmetry.space_group_name_H-M   'P 1'
#
loop_
_entity.id
_entity.type
_entity.pdbx_description
1 polymer ?
#
loop_
_entity_poly.entity_id
_entity_poly.type
_entity_poly.pdbx_seq_one_letter_code
_entity_poly.pdbx_strand_id
1 'polypeptide(L)'
;MTVVCAEDAAAAAAYLRTLPAVRERAAAVYRRARAGTLAHFRADLAALDRVAAYVRALVDRDYPAAGPDGVPPHSRWRHFQAGGVDRVAALLARWHQAAGATERARRVFDLFVVSVLLDAGAGSAWRYRDPGTGETYARSEGLAVASLEMFRSGLFSSDPAGQPHKVD
;
A
#
# COMPACT_ATOMS: atom_id res chain seq x y z
N MET A 1 -18.27 -18.36 -32.03
CA MET A 1 -18.28 -17.00 -31.43
C MET A 1 -19.39 -16.99 -30.40
N THR A 2 -19.07 -17.31 -29.14
CA THR A 2 -20.08 -17.47 -28.09
C THR A 2 -20.36 -16.11 -27.49
N VAL A 3 -21.59 -15.60 -27.67
CA VAL A 3 -22.05 -14.37 -27.02
C VAL A 3 -22.21 -14.69 -25.53
N VAL A 4 -21.34 -14.12 -24.69
CA VAL A 4 -21.50 -14.17 -23.24
C VAL A 4 -22.57 -13.16 -22.87
N CYS A 5 -23.70 -13.61 -22.35
CA CYS A 5 -24.79 -12.72 -21.94
C CYS A 5 -24.37 -11.89 -20.71
N ALA A 6 -24.95 -10.70 -20.53
CA ALA A 6 -24.58 -9.80 -19.44
C ALA A 6 -24.79 -10.40 -18.03
N GLU A 7 -25.77 -11.30 -17.88
CA GLU A 7 -26.02 -12.04 -16.62
C GLU A 7 -24.87 -13.01 -16.28
N ASP A 8 -24.26 -13.63 -17.29
CA ASP A 8 -23.10 -14.51 -17.11
C ASP A 8 -21.86 -13.73 -16.64
N ALA A 9 -21.69 -12.50 -17.15
CA ALA A 9 -20.60 -11.62 -16.76
C ALA A 9 -20.74 -11.14 -15.30
N ALA A 10 -21.96 -10.80 -14.87
CA ALA A 10 -22.23 -10.39 -13.50
C ALA A 10 -22.00 -11.55 -12.51
N ALA A 11 -22.48 -12.75 -12.85
CA ALA A 11 -22.24 -13.95 -12.05
C ALA A 11 -20.75 -14.30 -11.96
N ALA A 12 -20.02 -14.22 -13.08
CA ALA A 12 -18.57 -14.44 -13.10
C ALA A 12 -17.82 -13.40 -12.23
N ALA A 13 -18.18 -12.12 -12.33
CA ALA A 13 -17.59 -11.07 -11.50
C ALA A 13 -17.88 -11.29 -10.00
N ALA A 14 -19.10 -11.71 -9.66
CA ALA A 14 -19.47 -12.03 -8.28
C ALA A 14 -18.61 -13.17 -7.74
N TYR A 15 -18.46 -14.26 -8.50
CA TYR A 15 -17.59 -15.37 -8.12
C TYR A 15 -16.12 -14.94 -7.99
N LEU A 16 -15.57 -14.20 -8.95
CA LEU A 16 -14.16 -13.78 -8.95
C LEU A 16 -13.80 -12.86 -7.77
N ARG A 17 -14.77 -12.20 -7.15
CA ARG A 17 -14.58 -11.37 -5.94
C ARG A 17 -14.56 -12.18 -4.64
N THR A 18 -14.73 -13.51 -4.70
CA THR A 18 -14.74 -14.38 -3.51
C THR A 18 -13.34 -14.90 -3.15
N LEU A 19 -13.09 -15.16 -1.87
CA LEU A 19 -11.84 -15.80 -1.41
C LEU A 19 -11.60 -17.21 -2.00
N PRO A 20 -12.62 -18.08 -2.15
CA PRO A 20 -12.46 -19.36 -2.84
C PRO A 20 -11.96 -19.20 -4.28
N ALA A 21 -12.49 -18.25 -5.04
CA ALA A 21 -12.03 -18.00 -6.40
C ALA A 21 -10.56 -17.63 -6.45
N VAL A 22 -10.08 -16.76 -5.54
CA VAL A 22 -8.65 -16.42 -5.45
C VAL A 22 -7.80 -17.68 -5.24
N ARG A 23 -8.18 -18.55 -4.30
CA ARG A 23 -7.47 -19.81 -4.03
C ARG A 23 -7.47 -20.75 -5.23
N GLU A 24 -8.62 -20.93 -5.87
CA GLU A 24 -8.77 -21.82 -7.03
C GLU A 24 -7.92 -21.36 -8.22
N ARG A 25 -8.01 -20.06 -8.56
CA ARG A 25 -7.26 -19.48 -9.69
C ARG A 25 -5.75 -19.50 -9.42
N ALA A 26 -5.31 -19.16 -8.21
CA ALA A 26 -3.90 -19.26 -7.84
C ALA A 26 -3.38 -20.72 -7.90
N ALA A 27 -4.17 -21.68 -7.42
CA ALA A 27 -3.82 -23.10 -7.50
C ALA A 27 -3.70 -23.59 -8.95
N ALA A 28 -4.53 -23.10 -9.87
CA ALA A 28 -4.43 -23.42 -11.28
C ALA A 28 -3.09 -22.95 -11.89
N VAL A 29 -2.64 -21.74 -11.55
CA VAL A 29 -1.31 -21.22 -11.96
C VAL A 29 -0.19 -22.04 -11.34
N TYR A 30 -0.29 -22.35 -10.04
CA TYR A 30 0.71 -23.17 -9.33
C TYR A 30 0.86 -24.57 -9.93
N ARG A 31 -0.25 -25.23 -10.31
CA ARG A 31 -0.21 -26.52 -11.01
C ARG A 31 0.55 -26.44 -12.34
N ARG A 32 0.33 -25.39 -13.13
CA ARG A 32 1.09 -25.16 -14.38
C ARG A 32 2.57 -24.91 -14.11
N ALA A 33 2.88 -24.15 -13.07
CA ALA A 33 4.25 -23.91 -12.62
C ALA A 33 4.97 -25.22 -12.28
N ARG A 34 4.32 -26.10 -11.51
CA ARG A 34 4.85 -27.43 -11.16
C ARG A 34 5.00 -28.35 -12.36
N ALA A 35 4.10 -28.26 -13.33
CA ALA A 35 4.16 -29.04 -14.56
C ALA A 35 5.18 -28.50 -15.58
N GLY A 36 5.79 -27.33 -15.34
CA GLY A 36 6.71 -26.69 -16.27
C GLY A 36 6.03 -26.17 -17.55
N THR A 37 4.72 -25.90 -17.51
CA THR A 37 3.90 -25.51 -18.68
C THR A 37 3.55 -24.02 -18.72
N LEU A 38 4.26 -23.20 -17.93
CA LEU A 38 4.16 -21.75 -18.01
C LEU A 38 4.84 -21.24 -19.29
N ALA A 39 4.27 -20.19 -19.88
CA ALA A 39 4.72 -19.71 -21.20
C ALA A 39 6.06 -18.95 -21.17
N HIS A 40 6.36 -18.22 -20.09
CA HIS A 40 7.46 -17.25 -20.08
C HIS A 40 8.59 -17.57 -19.09
N PHE A 41 8.32 -18.38 -18.06
CA PHE A 41 9.30 -18.71 -17.05
C PHE A 41 9.04 -20.10 -16.47
N ARG A 42 10.09 -20.72 -15.92
CA ARG A 42 9.99 -21.98 -15.19
C ARG A 42 10.11 -21.70 -13.70
N ALA A 43 9.27 -22.35 -12.90
CA ALA A 43 9.42 -22.35 -11.45
C ALA A 43 10.37 -23.49 -11.02
N ASP A 44 11.50 -23.14 -10.42
CA ASP A 44 12.37 -24.10 -9.73
C ASP A 44 12.05 -24.11 -8.24
N LEU A 45 11.20 -25.04 -7.81
CA LEU A 45 10.81 -25.17 -6.41
C LEU A 45 11.94 -25.70 -5.52
N ALA A 46 12.95 -26.36 -6.09
CA ALA A 46 14.12 -26.81 -5.33
C ALA A 46 15.01 -25.62 -4.90
N ALA A 47 14.83 -24.45 -5.51
CA ALA A 47 15.53 -23.23 -5.13
C ALA A 47 14.94 -22.52 -3.90
N LEU A 48 13.77 -22.91 -3.40
CA LEU A 48 13.05 -22.18 -2.36
C LEU A 48 13.89 -21.96 -1.09
N ASP A 49 14.59 -22.99 -0.62
CA ASP A 49 15.44 -22.88 0.58
C ASP A 49 16.57 -21.88 0.38
N ARG A 50 17.20 -21.87 -0.81
CA ARG A 50 18.24 -20.89 -1.15
C ARG A 50 17.69 -19.47 -1.22
N VAL A 51 16.49 -19.29 -1.79
CA VAL A 51 15.83 -17.99 -1.86
C VAL A 51 15.47 -17.50 -0.46
N ALA A 52 14.95 -18.37 0.40
CA ALA A 52 14.65 -18.04 1.79
C ALA A 52 15.92 -17.62 2.57
N ALA A 53 17.01 -18.38 2.42
CA ALA A 53 18.30 -18.04 3.02
C ALA A 53 18.85 -16.70 2.51
N TYR A 54 18.71 -16.42 1.21
CA TYR A 54 19.11 -15.15 0.61
C TYR A 54 18.30 -13.97 1.17
N VAL A 55 16.97 -14.09 1.22
CA VAL A 55 16.10 -13.05 1.81
C VAL A 55 16.43 -12.85 3.28
N ARG A 56 16.68 -13.93 4.03
CA ARG A 56 17.10 -13.85 5.43
C ARG A 56 18.42 -13.08 5.59
N ALA A 57 19.42 -13.36 4.74
CA ALA A 57 20.69 -12.65 4.78
C ALA A 57 20.53 -11.15 4.49
N LEU A 58 19.61 -10.76 3.59
CA LEU A 58 19.28 -9.34 3.38
C LEU A 58 18.65 -8.71 4.61
N VAL A 59 17.72 -9.42 5.27
CA VAL A 59 17.09 -8.94 6.51
C VAL A 59 18.13 -8.78 7.62
N ASP A 60 19.00 -9.76 7.84
CA ASP A 60 20.04 -9.66 8.88
C ASP A 60 21.04 -8.54 8.57
N ARG A 61 21.36 -8.29 7.29
CA ARG A 61 22.21 -7.16 6.88
C ARG A 61 21.56 -5.80 7.18
N ASP A 62 20.29 -5.65 6.84
CA ASP A 62 19.58 -4.36 6.93
C ASP A 62 19.04 -4.09 8.34
N TYR A 63 18.85 -5.13 9.16
CA TYR A 63 18.33 -5.07 10.53
C TYR A 63 19.20 -5.87 11.51
N PRO A 64 20.50 -5.55 11.67
CA PRO A 64 21.47 -6.42 12.36
C PRO A 64 21.22 -6.64 13.85
N ALA A 65 20.54 -5.72 14.53
CA ALA A 65 20.26 -5.82 15.97
C ALA A 65 18.97 -6.59 16.29
N ALA A 66 17.96 -6.50 15.41
CA ALA A 66 16.62 -7.00 15.66
C ALA A 66 16.21 -8.15 14.71
N GLY A 67 16.99 -8.42 13.67
CA GLY A 67 16.72 -9.44 12.67
C GLY A 67 15.32 -9.28 12.05
N PRO A 68 14.60 -10.38 11.80
CA PRO A 68 13.25 -10.36 11.26
C PRO A 68 12.24 -9.52 12.06
N ASP A 69 12.37 -9.48 13.39
CA ASP A 69 11.48 -8.72 14.26
C ASP A 69 11.70 -7.20 14.16
N GLY A 70 12.84 -6.79 13.59
CA GLY A 70 13.16 -5.40 13.29
C GLY A 70 12.55 -4.88 12.00
N VAL A 71 12.06 -5.77 11.12
CA VAL A 71 11.50 -5.36 9.83
C VAL A 71 10.16 -4.65 10.07
N PRO A 72 10.04 -3.35 9.74
CA PRO A 72 8.80 -2.64 9.97
C PRO A 72 7.69 -3.16 9.03
N PRO A 73 6.43 -3.22 9.49
CA PRO A 73 5.32 -3.64 8.64
C PRO A 73 5.23 -2.78 7.37
N HIS A 74 5.23 -3.44 6.21
CA HIS A 74 4.99 -2.75 4.94
C HIS A 74 3.54 -2.26 4.90
N SER A 75 3.37 -0.94 4.88
CA SER A 75 2.07 -0.29 4.96
C SER A 75 2.15 1.12 4.40
N ARG A 76 0.99 1.75 4.17
CA ARG A 76 0.94 3.17 3.80
C ARG A 76 1.71 4.06 4.78
N TRP A 77 1.81 3.66 6.06
CA TRP A 77 2.65 4.32 7.05
C TRP A 77 4.09 4.50 6.58
N ARG A 78 4.70 3.46 6.00
CA ARG A 78 6.08 3.52 5.52
C ARG A 78 6.24 4.47 4.33
N HIS A 79 5.22 4.60 3.46
CA HIS A 79 5.28 5.57 2.37
C HIS A 79 5.30 7.02 2.87
N PHE A 80 4.64 7.33 4.00
CA PHE A 80 4.74 8.66 4.60
C PHE A 80 6.13 8.97 5.19
N GLN A 81 6.99 7.95 5.33
CA GLN A 81 8.37 8.09 5.78
C GLN A 81 9.38 8.26 4.63
N ALA A 82 8.91 8.49 3.40
CA ALA A 82 9.76 8.78 2.25
C ALA A 82 10.79 9.89 2.56
N GLY A 83 12.04 9.72 2.12
CA GLY A 83 13.13 10.65 2.46
C GLY A 83 13.58 10.60 3.92
N GLY A 84 13.21 9.58 4.69
CA GLY A 84 13.64 9.40 6.09
C GLY A 84 12.92 10.30 7.11
N VAL A 85 11.81 10.93 6.72
CA VAL A 85 11.07 11.87 7.59
C VAL A 85 9.79 11.24 8.11
N ASP A 86 9.64 11.07 9.43
CA ASP A 86 8.41 10.53 10.02
C ASP A 86 7.28 11.57 10.10
N ARG A 87 6.59 11.74 8.96
CA ARG A 87 5.51 12.72 8.82
C ARG A 87 4.27 12.40 9.64
N VAL A 88 4.00 11.13 9.94
CA VAL A 88 2.83 10.71 10.76
C VAL A 88 3.12 10.98 12.24
N ALA A 89 4.32 10.67 12.73
CA ALA A 89 4.72 11.02 14.09
C ALA A 89 4.63 12.54 14.32
N ALA A 90 5.06 13.35 13.35
CA ALA A 90 4.93 14.80 13.42
C ALA A 90 3.46 15.28 13.51
N LEU A 91 2.53 14.64 12.79
CA LEU A 91 1.09 14.93 12.91
C LEU A 91 0.54 14.54 14.29
N LEU A 92 0.87 13.34 14.77
CA LEU A 92 0.43 12.86 16.07
C LEU A 92 0.91 13.77 17.21
N ALA A 93 2.15 14.24 17.14
CA ALA A 93 2.69 15.20 18.10
C ALA A 93 1.91 16.52 18.08
N ARG A 94 1.59 17.05 16.89
CA ARG A 94 0.78 18.28 16.74
C ARG A 94 -0.63 18.13 17.29
N TRP A 95 -1.26 16.97 17.12
CA TRP A 95 -2.62 16.73 17.61
C TRP A 95 -2.68 16.36 19.09
N HIS A 96 -1.54 16.07 19.73
CA HIS A 96 -1.50 15.49 21.08
C HIS A 96 -2.34 16.28 22.09
N GLN A 97 -2.26 17.60 22.06
CA GLN A 97 -3.00 18.49 22.97
C GLN A 97 -4.41 18.83 22.49
N ALA A 98 -4.67 18.78 21.19
CA ALA A 98 -5.92 19.23 20.58
C ALA A 98 -6.97 18.10 20.41
N ALA A 99 -6.55 16.84 20.51
CA ALA A 99 -7.42 15.70 20.24
C ALA A 99 -7.07 14.52 21.16
N GLY A 100 -8.09 13.84 21.68
CA GLY A 100 -7.92 12.59 22.44
C GLY A 100 -7.41 11.44 21.55
N ALA A 101 -7.00 10.34 22.18
CA ALA A 101 -6.40 9.19 21.47
C ALA A 101 -7.29 8.63 20.36
N THR A 102 -8.59 8.47 20.62
CA THR A 102 -9.56 7.98 19.63
C THR A 102 -9.66 8.89 18.42
N GLU A 103 -9.67 10.21 18.65
CA GLU A 103 -9.77 11.17 17.54
C GLU A 103 -8.47 11.21 16.72
N ARG A 104 -7.30 11.14 17.37
CA ARG A 104 -6.04 10.99 16.64
C ARG A 104 -6.00 9.73 15.78
N ALA A 105 -6.53 8.61 16.30
CA ALA A 105 -6.63 7.38 15.53
C ALA A 105 -7.55 7.52 14.31
N ARG A 106 -8.71 8.19 14.45
CA ARG A 106 -9.61 8.50 13.32
C ARG A 106 -8.90 9.33 12.25
N ARG A 107 -8.22 10.41 12.64
CA ARG A 107 -7.49 11.26 11.69
C ARG A 107 -6.40 10.51 10.92
N VAL A 108 -5.67 9.60 11.59
CA VAL A 108 -4.69 8.73 10.91
C VAL A 108 -5.39 7.77 9.96
N PHE A 109 -6.52 7.19 10.37
CA PHE A 109 -7.30 6.29 9.54
C PHE A 109 -7.82 7.00 8.28
N ASP A 110 -8.40 8.18 8.43
CA ASP A 110 -8.88 9.03 7.33
C ASP A 110 -7.76 9.32 6.33
N LEU A 111 -6.60 9.80 6.82
CA LEU A 111 -5.41 10.02 6.01
C LEU A 111 -4.99 8.76 5.24
N PHE A 112 -5.01 7.60 5.89
CA PHE A 112 -4.56 6.35 5.28
C PHE A 112 -5.50 5.85 4.21
N VAL A 113 -6.81 5.89 4.47
CA VAL A 113 -7.83 5.44 3.52
C VAL A 113 -7.78 6.31 2.26
N VAL A 114 -7.83 7.64 2.41
CA VAL A 114 -7.82 8.52 1.23
C VAL A 114 -6.51 8.40 0.44
N SER A 115 -5.37 8.29 1.13
CA SER A 115 -4.06 8.11 0.49
C SER A 115 -3.96 6.79 -0.28
N VAL A 116 -4.54 5.70 0.25
CA VAL A 116 -4.59 4.42 -0.46
C VAL A 116 -5.49 4.49 -1.69
N LEU A 117 -6.64 5.14 -1.60
CA LEU A 117 -7.56 5.29 -2.73
C LEU A 117 -6.94 6.13 -3.86
N LEU A 118 -6.21 7.19 -3.53
CA LEU A 118 -5.51 8.04 -4.51
C LEU A 118 -4.33 7.34 -5.20
N ASP A 119 -3.70 6.37 -4.53
CA ASP A 119 -2.60 5.59 -5.12
C ASP A 119 -3.10 4.60 -6.20
N ALA A 120 -4.38 4.23 -6.13
CA ALA A 120 -5.00 3.36 -7.12
C ALA A 120 -5.24 4.08 -8.45
N GLY A 121 -4.21 4.12 -9.31
CA GLY A 121 -4.37 4.46 -10.73
C GLY A 121 -3.52 5.62 -11.26
N ALA A 122 -2.68 6.25 -10.43
CA ALA A 122 -1.84 7.38 -10.87
C ALA A 122 -0.73 6.99 -11.88
N GLY A 123 -0.38 5.70 -11.94
CA GLY A 123 0.60 5.17 -12.89
C GLY A 123 2.07 5.47 -12.55
N SER A 124 2.97 4.99 -13.40
CA SER A 124 4.43 4.97 -13.16
C SER A 124 5.14 6.30 -13.42
N ALA A 125 4.54 7.17 -14.23
CA ALA A 125 5.12 8.44 -14.65
C ALA A 125 4.85 9.58 -13.64
N TRP A 126 3.90 9.40 -12.73
CA TRP A 126 3.50 10.44 -11.80
C TRP A 126 4.62 10.81 -10.81
N ARG A 127 4.75 12.10 -10.49
CA ARG A 127 5.77 12.67 -9.60
C ARG A 127 5.15 13.79 -8.76
N TYR A 128 5.66 13.97 -7.54
CA TYR A 128 5.33 15.08 -6.65
C TYR A 128 6.59 15.74 -6.14
N ARG A 129 6.63 17.07 -6.19
CA ARG A 129 7.70 17.86 -5.59
C ARG A 129 7.22 18.39 -4.25
N ASP A 130 7.81 17.90 -3.17
CA ASP A 130 7.51 18.32 -1.80
C ASP A 130 7.95 19.78 -1.62
N PRO A 131 7.03 20.72 -1.35
CA PRO A 131 7.39 22.13 -1.22
C PRO A 131 8.20 22.42 0.05
N GLY A 132 8.11 21.56 1.08
CA GLY A 132 8.84 21.74 2.33
C GLY A 132 10.31 21.34 2.25
N THR A 133 10.62 20.30 1.48
CA THR A 133 12.00 19.76 1.34
C THR A 133 12.63 20.09 -0.02
N GLY A 134 11.82 20.42 -1.02
CA GLY A 134 12.24 20.58 -2.43
C GLY A 134 12.48 19.26 -3.16
N GLU A 135 12.41 18.12 -2.46
CA GLU A 135 12.63 16.78 -3.02
C GLU A 135 11.49 16.36 -3.96
N THR A 136 11.81 15.50 -4.92
CA THR A 136 10.82 14.92 -5.83
C THR A 136 10.66 13.44 -5.54
N TYR A 137 9.43 13.04 -5.22
CA TYR A 137 9.04 11.66 -4.99
C TYR A 137 8.18 11.13 -6.13
N ALA A 138 8.21 9.82 -6.34
CA ALA A 138 7.48 9.12 -7.39
C ALA A 138 6.61 8.02 -6.81
N ARG A 139 5.75 7.41 -7.64
CA ARG A 139 5.00 6.19 -7.28
C ARG A 139 4.20 6.39 -5.97
N SER A 140 4.05 5.32 -5.21
CA SER A 140 3.31 5.28 -3.95
C SER A 140 3.87 6.22 -2.88
N GLU A 141 5.18 6.47 -2.85
CA GLU A 141 5.79 7.42 -1.92
C GLU A 141 5.40 8.86 -2.25
N GLY A 142 5.50 9.26 -3.52
CA GLY A 142 5.08 10.60 -3.93
C GLY A 142 3.59 10.83 -3.72
N LEU A 143 2.75 9.82 -3.98
CA LEU A 143 1.31 9.91 -3.73
C LEU A 143 1.00 10.00 -2.24
N ALA A 144 1.77 9.30 -1.39
CA ALA A 144 1.66 9.47 0.05
C ALA A 144 2.01 10.92 0.45
N VAL A 145 3.13 11.47 0.01
CA VAL A 145 3.50 12.85 0.37
C VAL A 145 2.48 13.87 -0.16
N ALA A 146 2.00 13.73 -1.40
CA ALA A 146 1.00 14.66 -1.94
C ALA A 146 -0.36 14.55 -1.23
N SER A 147 -0.86 13.34 -1.00
CA SER A 147 -2.14 13.13 -0.29
C SER A 147 -2.07 13.62 1.16
N LEU A 148 -0.90 13.53 1.80
CA LEU A 148 -0.67 14.13 3.11
C LEU A 148 -0.80 15.65 3.07
N GLU A 149 -0.20 16.32 2.09
CA GLU A 149 -0.29 17.78 1.97
C GLU A 149 -1.72 18.24 1.65
N MET A 150 -2.43 17.52 0.78
CA MET A 150 -3.86 17.73 0.53
C MET A 150 -4.71 17.54 1.80
N PHE A 151 -4.41 16.51 2.59
CA PHE A 151 -5.09 16.25 3.86
C PHE A 151 -4.80 17.36 4.89
N ARG A 152 -3.54 17.83 4.98
CA ARG A 152 -3.15 18.94 5.86
C ARG A 152 -3.81 20.26 5.47
N SER A 153 -4.07 20.47 4.19
CA SER A 153 -4.75 21.67 3.70
C SER A 153 -6.27 21.63 3.88
N GLY A 154 -6.82 20.54 4.42
CA GLY A 154 -8.27 20.37 4.56
C GLY A 154 -9.01 20.08 3.25
N LEU A 155 -8.31 19.65 2.18
CA LEU A 155 -8.93 19.43 0.87
C LEU A 155 -10.06 18.39 0.91
N PHE A 156 -9.97 17.43 1.83
CA PHE A 156 -10.92 16.33 1.98
C PHE A 156 -11.99 16.57 3.05
N SER A 157 -12.00 17.75 3.68
CA SER A 157 -12.97 18.07 4.72
C SER A 157 -14.07 18.98 4.20
N SER A 158 -15.31 18.69 4.56
CA SER A 158 -16.46 19.58 4.39
C SER A 158 -16.43 20.82 5.31
N ASP A 159 -15.61 20.81 6.37
CA ASP A 159 -15.35 21.97 7.24
C ASP A 159 -13.83 22.17 7.43
N PRO A 160 -13.11 22.74 6.45
CA PRO A 160 -11.67 22.96 6.55
C PRO A 160 -11.25 23.96 7.63
N ALA A 161 -12.15 24.86 8.05
CA ALA A 161 -11.85 25.90 9.04
C ALA A 161 -11.87 25.32 10.46
N GLY A 162 -12.82 24.43 10.78
CA GLY A 162 -12.94 23.79 12.08
C GLY A 162 -12.26 22.42 12.18
N GLN A 163 -12.32 21.61 11.11
CA GLN A 163 -11.90 20.20 11.09
C GLN A 163 -11.05 19.81 9.86
N PRO A 164 -9.94 20.51 9.57
CA PRO A 164 -9.14 20.26 8.36
C PRO A 164 -8.56 18.84 8.25
N HIS A 165 -8.49 18.08 9.34
CA HIS A 165 -7.92 16.73 9.34
C HIS A 165 -8.98 15.62 9.41
N LYS A 166 -10.15 15.86 8.80
CA LYS A 166 -11.25 14.91 8.67
C LYS A 166 -11.51 14.65 7.18
N VAL A 167 -11.96 13.44 6.83
CA VAL A 167 -12.40 13.10 5.47
C VAL A 167 -13.91 12.86 5.47
N ASP A 168 -14.68 13.73 4.80
CA ASP A 168 -16.14 13.65 4.68
C ASP A 168 -16.74 14.41 3.49
#